data_AF-A0A9D2T972-F1
#
_entry.id   AF-A0A9D2T972-F1
#
_cell.length_a   1.000
_cell.length_b   1.000
_cell.length_c   1.000
_cell.angle_alpha   90.00
_cell.angle_beta   90.00
_cell.angle_gamma   90.00
#
_symmetry.space_group_name_H-M   'P 1'
#
loop_
_entity.id
_entity.type
_entity.pdbx_description
1 polymer ?
#
loop_
_entity_poly.entity_id
_entity_poly.type
_entity_poly.pdbx_seq_one_letter_code
_entity_poly.pdbx_strand_id
1 'polypeptide(L)'
;MRKNKKKSNKKKKIDKRIKIVAFFVFVFVIAMSVSYAGLYQKSRATAKEEQQVEADIKSAEEEKKNLEEKKEYVKTREFIEKMATEKFGLLYPGEYLLKAADEKE
;
A
#
# COMPACT_ATOMS: atom_id res chain seq x y z
N MET A 1 73.90 36.31 13.49
CA MET A 1 73.08 35.16 13.03
C MET A 1 71.59 35.51 13.04
N ARG A 2 70.96 35.84 11.90
CA ARG A 2 69.53 36.18 11.81
C ARG A 2 68.72 34.92 11.44
N LYS A 3 68.00 34.37 12.42
CA LYS A 3 67.18 33.15 12.25
C LYS A 3 65.93 33.42 11.40
N ASN A 4 65.69 32.46 10.51
CA ASN A 4 64.69 32.44 9.44
C ASN A 4 63.24 32.37 9.99
N LYS A 5 62.62 33.51 10.35
CA LYS A 5 61.23 33.60 10.85
C LYS A 5 60.13 33.59 9.76
N LYS A 6 60.45 33.38 8.48
CA LYS A 6 59.46 33.47 7.38
C LYS A 6 58.73 32.17 7.02
N LYS A 7 59.21 30.98 7.45
CA LYS A 7 58.65 29.67 7.04
C LYS A 7 57.41 29.20 7.83
N SER A 8 57.18 29.67 9.07
CA SER A 8 56.07 29.20 9.90
C SER A 8 54.71 29.81 9.54
N ASN A 9 54.69 31.06 9.08
CA ASN A 9 53.44 31.75 8.72
C ASN A 9 52.82 31.22 7.42
N LYS A 10 53.63 30.70 6.48
CA LYS A 10 53.13 30.02 5.27
C LYS A 10 52.43 28.70 5.61
N LYS A 11 53.01 27.87 6.49
CA LYS A 11 52.39 26.62 6.96
C LYS A 11 51.04 26.88 7.64
N LYS A 12 50.99 27.82 8.60
CA LYS A 12 49.73 28.21 9.26
C LYS A 12 48.64 28.74 8.30
N LYS A 13 49.03 29.42 7.21
CA LYS A 13 48.08 29.87 6.17
C LYS A 13 47.56 28.72 5.30
N ILE A 14 48.41 27.74 4.98
CA ILE A 14 48.02 26.52 4.27
C ILE A 14 47.09 25.67 5.15
N ASP A 15 47.41 25.49 6.43
CA ASP A 15 46.58 24.76 7.39
C ASP A 15 45.20 25.41 7.57
N LYS A 16 45.13 26.75 7.60
CA LYS A 16 43.84 27.46 7.63
C LYS A 16 43.03 27.25 6.34
N ARG A 17 43.66 27.28 5.17
CA ARG A 17 42.98 27.03 3.88
C ARG A 17 42.46 25.59 3.80
N ILE A 18 43.25 24.61 4.23
CA ILE A 18 42.85 23.19 4.28
C ILE A 18 41.67 23.02 5.24
N LYS A 19 41.68 23.66 6.42
CA LYS A 19 40.55 23.61 7.37
C LYS A 19 39.27 24.23 6.79
N ILE A 20 39.37 25.34 6.07
CA ILE A 20 38.21 25.96 5.41
C ILE A 20 37.66 25.03 4.33
N VAL A 21 38.51 24.45 3.48
CA VAL A 21 38.08 23.50 2.44
C VAL A 21 37.45 22.27 3.07
N ALA A 22 38.04 21.70 4.13
CA ALA A 22 37.48 20.56 4.85
C ALA A 22 36.10 20.87 5.45
N PHE A 23 35.90 22.08 5.97
CA PHE A 23 34.59 22.52 6.48
C PHE A 23 33.53 22.57 5.37
N PHE A 24 33.85 23.15 4.21
CA PHE A 24 32.93 23.17 3.07
C PHE A 24 32.60 21.76 2.55
N VAL A 25 33.59 20.87 2.48
CA VAL A 25 33.37 19.46 2.11
C VAL A 25 32.48 18.77 3.13
N PHE A 26 32.66 19.01 4.43
CA PHE A 26 31.83 18.42 5.48
C PHE A 26 30.37 18.88 5.39
N VAL A 27 30.14 20.18 5.19
CA VAL A 27 28.79 20.74 4.98
C VAL A 27 28.15 20.16 3.71
N PHE A 28 28.93 20.01 2.64
CA PHE A 28 28.45 19.39 1.40
C PHE A 28 28.04 17.93 1.58
N VAL A 29 28.82 17.14 2.32
CA VAL A 29 28.48 15.74 2.66
C VAL A 29 27.18 15.68 3.46
N ILE A 30 26.99 16.54 4.46
CA ILE A 30 25.73 16.60 5.24
C ILE A 30 24.56 16.97 4.34
N ALA A 31 24.70 17.99 3.48
CA ALA A 31 23.65 18.40 2.55
C ALA A 31 23.29 17.28 1.56
N MET A 32 24.28 16.53 1.07
CA MET A 32 24.07 15.34 0.27
C MET A 32 23.34 14.24 1.07
N SER A 33 23.71 13.97 2.33
CA SER A 33 23.01 12.98 3.17
C SER A 33 21.54 13.33 3.40
N VAL A 34 21.24 14.61 3.66
CA VAL A 34 19.85 15.11 3.79
C VAL A 34 19.09 14.96 2.47
N SER A 35 19.74 15.27 1.35
CA SER A 35 19.14 15.13 0.00
C SER A 35 18.89 13.66 -0.37
N TYR A 36 19.79 12.75 0.01
CA TYR A 36 19.63 11.30 -0.14
C TYR A 36 18.45 10.77 0.68
N ALA A 37 18.26 11.26 1.92
CA ALA A 37 17.12 10.89 2.74
C ALA A 37 15.78 11.40 2.17
N GLY A 38 15.77 12.58 1.52
CA GLY A 38 14.60 13.13 0.84
C GLY A 38 14.20 12.37 -0.44
N LEU A 39 15.18 11.85 -1.20
CA LEU A 39 14.94 11.02 -2.38
C LEU A 39 14.43 9.62 -2.01
N TYR A 40 14.88 9.06 -0.89
CA TYR A 40 14.39 7.76 -0.39
C TYR A 40 12.92 7.81 0.03
N GLN A 41 12.42 8.96 0.48
CA GLN A 41 10.99 9.13 0.76
C GLN A 41 10.15 9.26 -0.52
N LYS A 42 10.67 9.90 -1.57
CA LYS A 42 9.96 10.01 -2.87
C LYS A 42 9.82 8.67 -3.59
N SER A 43 10.80 7.77 -3.48
CA SER A 43 10.72 6.41 -4.06
C SER A 43 9.69 5.52 -3.36
N ARG A 44 9.38 5.77 -2.08
CA ARG A 44 8.40 4.98 -1.31
C ARG A 44 6.96 5.42 -1.50
N ALA A 45 6.72 6.62 -2.02
CA ALA A 45 5.39 7.10 -2.36
C ALA A 45 4.93 6.49 -3.70
N THR A 46 5.78 6.51 -4.73
CA THR A 46 5.43 5.99 -6.06
C THR A 46 5.25 4.47 -6.07
N ALA A 47 6.07 3.70 -5.36
CA ALA A 47 5.89 2.24 -5.26
C ALA A 47 4.65 1.85 -4.42
N LYS A 48 4.24 2.69 -3.47
CA LYS A 48 3.01 2.47 -2.69
C LYS A 48 1.78 2.80 -3.52
N GLU A 49 1.81 3.89 -4.28
CA GLU A 49 0.70 4.26 -5.17
C GLU A 49 0.47 3.20 -6.25
N GLU A 50 1.52 2.67 -6.87
CA GLU A 50 1.38 1.60 -7.87
C GLU A 50 0.79 0.31 -7.27
N GLN A 51 1.29 -0.13 -6.11
CA GLN A 51 0.75 -1.32 -5.44
C GLN A 51 -0.68 -1.13 -4.93
N GLN A 52 -1.01 0.07 -4.45
CA GLN A 52 -2.36 0.39 -3.97
C GLN A 52 -3.35 0.40 -5.13
N VAL A 53 -3.00 1.08 -6.24
CA VAL A 53 -3.85 1.13 -7.44
C VAL A 53 -4.03 -0.26 -8.05
N GLU A 54 -2.98 -1.10 -8.09
CA GLU A 54 -3.11 -2.48 -8.60
C GLU A 54 -3.93 -3.38 -7.67
N ALA A 55 -3.82 -3.19 -6.34
CA ALA A 55 -4.65 -3.91 -5.37
C ALA A 55 -6.13 -3.50 -5.49
N ASP A 56 -6.41 -2.21 -5.66
CA ASP A 56 -7.77 -1.68 -5.81
C ASP A 56 -8.41 -2.18 -7.11
N ILE A 57 -7.64 -2.25 -8.22
CA ILE A 57 -8.11 -2.82 -9.49
C ILE A 57 -8.44 -4.31 -9.31
N LYS A 58 -7.57 -5.10 -8.69
CA LYS A 58 -7.82 -6.54 -8.47
C LYS A 58 -9.04 -6.78 -7.58
N SER A 59 -9.19 -6.00 -6.51
CA SER A 59 -10.36 -6.09 -5.63
C SER A 59 -11.64 -5.75 -6.39
N ALA A 60 -11.63 -4.71 -7.24
CA ALA A 60 -12.79 -4.31 -8.03
C ALA A 60 -13.15 -5.36 -9.10
N GLU A 61 -12.16 -5.99 -9.74
CA GLU A 61 -12.39 -7.08 -10.70
C GLU A 61 -12.98 -8.33 -10.02
N GLU A 62 -12.48 -8.69 -8.83
CA GLU A 62 -12.99 -9.81 -8.06
C GLU A 62 -14.42 -9.57 -7.58
N GLU A 63 -14.73 -8.37 -7.08
CA GLU A 63 -16.10 -8.00 -6.73
C GLU A 63 -17.03 -8.03 -7.94
N LYS A 64 -16.58 -7.54 -9.10
CA LYS A 64 -17.36 -7.58 -10.34
C LYS A 64 -17.67 -9.03 -10.74
N LYS A 65 -16.69 -9.93 -10.68
CA LYS A 65 -16.88 -11.34 -10.99
C LYS A 65 -17.88 -11.99 -10.03
N ASN A 66 -17.73 -11.76 -8.73
CA ASN A 66 -18.66 -12.25 -7.71
C ASN A 66 -20.10 -11.73 -7.91
N LEU A 67 -20.24 -10.48 -8.35
CA LEU A 67 -21.55 -9.90 -8.70
C LEU A 67 -22.16 -10.51 -9.95
N GLU A 68 -21.35 -10.81 -10.98
CA GLU A 68 -21.80 -11.49 -12.19
C GLU A 68 -22.25 -12.93 -11.88
N GLU A 69 -21.48 -13.70 -11.11
CA GLU A 69 -21.85 -15.05 -10.68
C GLU A 69 -23.14 -15.05 -9.85
N LYS A 70 -23.30 -14.11 -8.90
CA LYS A 70 -24.56 -13.95 -8.16
C LYS A 70 -25.73 -13.59 -9.07
N LYS A 71 -25.51 -12.70 -10.06
CA LYS A 71 -26.55 -12.30 -11.01
C LYS A 71 -26.99 -13.45 -11.90
N GLU A 72 -26.10 -14.36 -12.27
CA GLU A 72 -26.46 -15.59 -12.96
C GLU A 72 -27.17 -16.57 -12.03
N TYR A 73 -26.67 -16.78 -10.81
CA TYR A 73 -27.27 -17.67 -9.83
C TYR A 73 -28.74 -17.33 -9.52
N VAL A 74 -29.06 -16.05 -9.30
CA VAL A 74 -30.45 -15.65 -9.02
C VAL A 74 -31.40 -15.82 -10.21
N LYS A 75 -30.87 -16.02 -11.43
CA LYS A 75 -31.65 -16.30 -12.63
C LYS A 75 -31.86 -17.79 -12.87
N THR A 76 -31.17 -18.67 -12.13
CA THR A 76 -31.31 -20.12 -12.32
C THR A 76 -32.67 -20.60 -11.82
N ARG A 77 -33.12 -21.72 -12.39
CA ARG A 77 -34.36 -22.37 -11.95
C ARG A 77 -34.29 -22.82 -10.50
N GLU A 78 -33.13 -23.31 -10.05
CA GLU A 78 -32.91 -23.71 -8.66
C GLU A 78 -33.15 -22.58 -7.66
N PHE A 79 -32.70 -21.36 -7.96
CA PHE A 79 -32.95 -20.21 -7.09
C PHE A 79 -34.44 -19.84 -7.06
N ILE A 80 -35.10 -19.90 -8.22
CA ILE A 80 -36.55 -19.64 -8.33
C ILE A 80 -37.33 -20.68 -7.54
N GLU A 81 -37.02 -21.97 -7.69
CA GLU A 81 -37.66 -23.08 -6.96
C GLU A 81 -37.44 -22.94 -5.45
N LYS A 82 -36.21 -22.69 -5.01
CA LYS A 82 -35.90 -22.48 -3.59
C LYS A 82 -36.66 -21.29 -3.02
N MET A 83 -36.69 -20.16 -3.72
CA MET A 83 -37.44 -18.98 -3.30
C MET A 83 -38.95 -19.21 -3.34
N ALA A 84 -39.46 -19.99 -4.28
CA ALA A 84 -40.86 -20.36 -4.40
C ALA A 84 -41.31 -21.22 -3.20
N THR A 85 -40.52 -22.23 -2.85
CA THR A 85 -40.77 -23.08 -1.68
C THR A 85 -40.60 -22.30 -0.37
N GLU A 86 -39.55 -21.50 -0.23
CA GLU A 86 -39.24 -20.79 1.02
C GLU A 86 -40.20 -19.61 1.29
N LYS A 87 -40.56 -18.82 0.26
CA LYS A 87 -41.45 -17.67 0.43
C LYS A 87 -42.93 -17.99 0.29
N PHE A 88 -43.29 -18.90 -0.61
CA PHE A 88 -44.69 -19.19 -0.94
C PHE A 88 -45.13 -20.60 -0.53
N GLY A 89 -44.24 -21.42 0.04
CA GLY A 89 -44.57 -22.78 0.45
C GLY A 89 -44.91 -23.71 -0.72
N LEU A 90 -44.50 -23.35 -1.94
CA LEU A 90 -44.80 -24.11 -3.15
C LEU A 90 -43.98 -25.41 -3.15
N LEU A 91 -44.67 -26.52 -3.41
CA LEU A 91 -44.12 -27.87 -3.46
C LEU A 91 -44.47 -28.53 -4.79
N TYR A 92 -43.71 -29.55 -5.19
CA TYR A 92 -44.07 -30.34 -6.35
C TYR A 92 -45.33 -31.18 -6.07
N PRO A 93 -46.12 -31.53 -7.11
CA PRO A 93 -47.30 -32.38 -6.94
C PRO A 93 -46.92 -33.72 -6.29
N GLY A 94 -47.46 -33.98 -5.09
CA GLY A 94 -47.20 -35.20 -4.30
C GLY A 94 -46.23 -35.03 -3.13
N GLU A 95 -45.61 -33.85 -2.97
CA GLU A 95 -44.80 -33.51 -1.79
C GLU A 95 -45.67 -32.86 -0.69
N TYR A 96 -45.31 -33.08 0.59
CA TYR A 96 -46.03 -32.53 1.74
C TYR A 96 -45.05 -31.83 2.70
N LEU A 97 -45.43 -30.64 3.18
CA LEU A 97 -44.65 -29.84 4.13
C LEU A 97 -44.87 -30.36 5.56
N LEU A 98 -43.86 -31.01 6.14
CA LEU A 98 -43.86 -31.39 7.55
C LEU A 98 -43.40 -30.20 8.40
N LYS A 99 -44.35 -29.44 8.93
CA LYS A 99 -44.07 -28.47 9.99
C LYS A 99 -44.13 -29.20 11.32
N ALA A 100 -43.02 -29.25 12.06
CA ALA A 100 -43.07 -29.69 13.44
C ALA A 100 -44.06 -28.77 14.16
N ALA A 101 -45.13 -29.34 14.73
CA ALA A 101 -45.98 -28.57 15.62
C ALA A 101 -45.11 -28.23 16.82
N ASP A 102 -44.69 -26.98 16.92
CA ASP A 102 -44.24 -26.44 18.20
C ASP A 102 -45.39 -26.71 19.18
N GLU A 103 -45.16 -27.68 20.08
CA GLU A 103 -46.00 -27.89 21.25
C GLU A 103 -46.08 -26.54 21.95
N LYS A 104 -47.27 -25.92 21.85
CA LYS A 104 -47.59 -24.71 22.59
C LYS A 104 -47.51 -25.08 24.08
N GLU A 105 -46.53 -24.51 24.77
CA GLU A 105 -46.65 -24.22 26.21
C GLU A 105 -47.78 -23.22 26.47
#